data_AF-R8WZ54-F1
#
_entry.id   AF-R8WZ54-F1
#
_cell.length_a   1.000
_cell.length_b   1.000
_cell.length_c   1.000
_cell.angle_alpha   90.00
_cell.angle_beta   90.00
_cell.angle_gamma   90.00
#
_symmetry.space_group_name_H-M   'P 1'
#
loop_
_entity.id
_entity.type
_entity.pdbx_description
1 polymer ?
#
loop_
_entity_poly.entity_id
_entity_poly.type
_entity_poly.pdbx_seq_one_letter_code
_entity_poly.pdbx_strand_id
1 'polypeptide(L)'
;MLVFSAADFEDFLQPRPDLPEGMEDELERVVRHLVEHRWPFRLHATYDESISRMLDVFEKVNRDIPFNGLHWFFDHAETITERNIERVKALGGGIAVQHRMAFQGEYFVDRYGKDAVKHTPPVAKMLAAEVPVGLGTDATRVASYNPWTALYWLVSGRTVGGLAMYDDNNRLPRDVALELWTAGSAWFSSEQGKKGRIEKDQLADLVVLSKDYFSVPEEEIKRIESVMTIVDGKVVYAAGHFTPLAPPAIPVVPDWSPVVKVPGHYRSAPPVAAKIGAMVQMHQCCGSCGVHGHQHDIARKSAIPVSDDRAFWGALGCSCFAF
;
A
#
# COMPACT_ATOMS: atom_id res chain seq x y z
N MET A 1 -1.69 2.75 -23.79
CA MET A 1 -0.26 3.15 -23.88
C MET A 1 -0.15 4.08 -25.08
N LEU A 2 0.31 5.32 -24.89
CA LEU A 2 0.33 6.36 -25.95
C LEU A 2 1.63 6.37 -26.75
N VAL A 3 2.74 5.94 -26.15
CA VAL A 3 4.06 5.83 -26.78
C VAL A 3 4.66 4.48 -26.39
N PHE A 4 4.55 3.48 -27.26
CA PHE A 4 5.04 2.12 -26.98
C PHE A 4 6.58 2.05 -27.01
N SER A 5 7.22 2.88 -27.84
CA SER A 5 8.69 2.97 -27.94
C SER A 5 9.36 3.43 -26.64
N ALA A 6 8.62 4.14 -25.78
CA ALA A 6 9.07 4.67 -24.49
C ALA A 6 8.61 3.83 -23.30
N ALA A 7 8.47 2.51 -23.47
CA ALA A 7 8.18 1.60 -22.38
C ALA A 7 9.26 0.52 -22.31
N ASP A 8 9.91 0.39 -21.17
CA ASP A 8 10.61 -0.85 -20.85
C ASP A 8 9.62 -1.89 -20.28
N PHE A 9 10.09 -3.12 -20.10
CA PHE A 9 9.28 -4.19 -19.55
C PHE A 9 10.01 -4.89 -18.43
N GLU A 10 9.22 -5.20 -17.42
CA GLU A 10 9.68 -5.77 -16.19
C GLU A 10 9.66 -7.30 -16.27
N ASP A 11 10.69 -7.88 -16.87
CA ASP A 11 10.89 -9.33 -16.85
C ASP A 11 12.30 -9.65 -16.36
N PHE A 12 12.41 -10.01 -15.08
CA PHE A 12 13.68 -10.42 -14.49
C PHE A 12 14.18 -11.78 -14.99
N LEU A 13 13.52 -12.40 -15.99
CA LEU A 13 13.95 -13.59 -16.74
C LEU A 13 14.44 -13.30 -18.16
N GLN A 14 14.22 -12.09 -18.69
CA GLN A 14 14.82 -11.62 -19.96
C GLN A 14 15.83 -10.46 -19.79
N PRO A 15 16.84 -10.31 -20.66
CA PRO A 15 17.74 -9.15 -20.61
C PRO A 15 17.00 -7.81 -20.56
N ARG A 16 17.60 -6.79 -19.94
CA ARG A 16 17.06 -5.42 -19.96
C ARG A 16 16.77 -5.02 -21.41
N PRO A 17 15.57 -4.52 -21.75
CA PRO A 17 15.29 -4.04 -23.09
C PRO A 17 16.07 -2.75 -23.38
N ASP A 18 16.61 -2.63 -24.59
CA ASP A 18 17.12 -1.37 -25.11
C ASP A 18 16.00 -0.66 -25.88
N LEU A 19 15.68 0.56 -25.46
CA LEU A 19 14.65 1.36 -26.11
C LEU A 19 15.16 1.83 -27.49
N PRO A 20 14.29 1.89 -28.53
CA PRO A 20 14.68 2.27 -29.88
C PRO A 20 15.22 3.71 -29.95
N GLU A 21 16.06 4.01 -30.94
CA GLU A 21 16.67 5.35 -31.12
C GLU A 21 15.64 6.47 -31.38
N GLY A 22 14.46 6.16 -31.91
CA GLY A 22 13.39 7.14 -32.17
C GLY A 22 12.46 7.44 -30.99
N MET A 23 12.74 6.86 -29.83
CA MET A 23 11.87 6.94 -28.65
C MET A 23 11.67 8.39 -28.17
N GLU A 24 12.75 9.19 -28.16
CA GLU A 24 12.74 10.56 -27.65
C GLU A 24 11.81 11.46 -28.47
N ASP A 25 11.85 11.34 -29.80
CA ASP A 25 11.00 12.14 -30.70
C ASP A 25 9.52 11.78 -30.54
N GLU A 26 9.21 10.49 -30.39
CA GLU A 26 7.84 10.03 -30.14
C GLU A 26 7.34 10.47 -28.76
N LEU A 27 8.18 10.31 -27.73
CA LEU A 27 7.85 10.70 -26.36
C LEU A 27 7.67 12.22 -26.25
N GLU A 28 8.56 13.01 -26.85
CA GLU A 28 8.50 14.47 -26.81
C GLU A 28 7.18 15.00 -27.37
N ARG A 29 6.73 14.47 -28.52
CA ARG A 29 5.45 14.88 -29.13
C ARG A 29 4.27 14.67 -28.17
N VAL A 30 4.25 13.53 -27.48
CA VAL A 30 3.16 13.21 -26.55
C VAL A 30 3.29 14.02 -25.26
N VAL A 31 4.48 14.14 -24.68
CA VAL A 31 4.71 14.91 -23.46
C VAL A 31 4.38 16.38 -23.68
N ARG A 32 4.78 16.99 -24.81
CA ARG A 32 4.39 18.36 -25.16
C ARG A 32 2.88 18.52 -25.19
N HIS A 33 2.18 17.62 -25.89
CA HIS A 33 0.73 17.67 -25.96
C HIS A 33 0.07 17.58 -24.57
N LEU A 34 0.52 16.66 -23.71
CA LEU A 34 0.01 16.50 -22.34
C LEU A 34 0.27 17.76 -21.49
N VAL A 35 1.47 18.34 -21.59
CA VAL A 35 1.87 19.52 -20.82
C VAL A 35 1.14 20.78 -21.30
N GLU A 36 0.97 20.96 -22.62
CA GLU A 36 0.18 22.05 -23.22
C GLU A 36 -1.27 22.04 -22.73
N HIS A 37 -1.86 20.85 -22.58
CA HIS A 37 -3.22 20.67 -22.08
C HIS A 37 -3.31 20.52 -20.55
N ARG A 38 -2.17 20.58 -19.85
CA ARG A 38 -2.09 20.43 -18.38
C ARG A 38 -2.71 19.12 -17.87
N TRP A 39 -2.57 18.04 -18.63
CA TRP A 39 -3.06 16.71 -18.26
C TRP A 39 -2.01 15.94 -17.46
N PRO A 40 -2.33 15.49 -16.23
CA PRO A 40 -1.44 14.62 -15.47
C PRO A 40 -1.12 13.35 -16.24
N PHE A 41 0.10 12.85 -16.09
CA PHE A 41 0.53 11.65 -16.80
C PHE A 41 1.48 10.80 -15.98
N ARG A 42 1.57 9.52 -16.33
CA ARG A 42 2.51 8.59 -15.72
C ARG A 42 3.19 7.75 -16.77
N LEU A 43 4.43 7.39 -16.53
CA LEU A 43 5.21 6.52 -17.39
C LEU A 43 5.67 5.28 -16.64
N HIS A 44 5.57 4.14 -17.30
CA HIS A 44 6.20 2.92 -16.86
C HIS A 44 7.71 3.01 -17.10
N ALA A 45 8.51 2.81 -16.06
CA ALA A 45 9.97 2.75 -16.21
C ALA A 45 10.62 1.96 -15.06
N THR A 46 11.11 0.76 -15.36
CA THR A 46 11.84 -0.08 -14.38
C THR A 46 13.30 0.32 -14.29
N TYR A 47 13.92 0.64 -15.43
CA TYR A 47 15.37 0.74 -15.54
C TYR A 47 15.87 2.18 -15.59
N ASP A 48 16.96 2.46 -14.88
CA ASP A 48 17.63 3.77 -14.87
C ASP A 48 18.05 4.25 -16.26
N GLU A 49 18.43 3.34 -17.15
CA GLU A 49 18.79 3.66 -18.53
C GLU A 49 17.60 4.23 -19.31
N SER A 50 16.40 3.65 -19.11
CA SER A 50 15.15 4.16 -19.66
C SER A 50 14.77 5.50 -19.02
N ILE A 51 14.79 5.57 -17.69
CA ILE A 51 14.45 6.76 -16.90
C ILE A 51 15.34 7.94 -17.30
N SER A 52 16.64 7.71 -17.50
CA SER A 52 17.60 8.72 -17.93
C SER A 52 17.17 9.39 -19.23
N ARG A 53 16.82 8.59 -20.25
CA ARG A 53 16.40 9.06 -21.57
C ARG A 53 15.03 9.75 -21.52
N MET A 54 14.09 9.21 -20.74
CA MET A 54 12.78 9.85 -20.52
C MET A 54 12.93 11.21 -19.85
N LEU A 55 13.79 11.32 -18.85
CA LEU A 55 14.08 12.59 -18.16
C LEU A 55 14.77 13.61 -19.07
N ASP A 56 15.62 13.18 -20.01
CA ASP A 56 16.21 14.10 -21.01
C ASP A 56 15.10 14.78 -21.84
N VAL A 57 14.07 14.02 -22.23
CA VAL A 57 12.88 14.54 -22.90
C VAL A 57 12.09 15.47 -21.98
N PHE A 58 11.87 15.08 -20.73
CA PHE A 58 11.08 15.89 -19.80
C PHE A 58 11.77 17.22 -19.49
N GLU A 59 13.09 17.22 -19.29
CA GLU A 59 13.89 18.44 -19.11
C GLU A 59 13.84 19.33 -20.36
N LYS A 60 13.89 18.75 -21.56
CA LYS A 60 13.73 19.49 -22.81
C LYS A 60 12.36 20.15 -22.90
N VAL A 61 11.29 19.41 -22.66
CA VAL A 61 9.93 19.97 -22.70
C VAL A 61 9.73 21.02 -21.60
N ASN A 62 10.21 20.77 -20.38
CA ASN A 62 10.05 21.68 -19.24
C ASN A 62 10.77 23.03 -19.44
N ARG A 63 11.87 23.08 -20.21
CA ARG A 63 12.52 24.35 -20.59
C ARG A 63 11.63 25.22 -21.48
N ASP A 64 10.84 24.60 -22.35
CA ASP A 64 10.00 25.31 -23.32
C ASP A 64 8.60 25.59 -22.74
N ILE A 65 8.03 24.59 -22.06
CA ILE A 65 6.68 24.60 -21.48
C ILE A 65 6.79 24.08 -20.04
N PRO A 66 6.93 24.97 -19.05
CA PRO A 66 7.16 24.57 -17.67
C PRO A 66 6.06 23.67 -17.10
N PHE A 67 6.46 22.62 -16.40
CA PHE A 67 5.55 21.67 -15.76
C PHE A 67 4.79 22.35 -14.61
N ASN A 68 5.40 23.28 -13.86
CA ASN A 68 4.74 24.20 -12.93
C ASN A 68 3.57 23.59 -12.14
N GLY A 69 3.84 22.53 -11.36
CA GLY A 69 2.83 21.86 -10.54
C GLY A 69 1.91 20.88 -11.27
N LEU A 70 2.19 20.53 -12.53
CA LEU A 70 1.55 19.40 -13.21
C LEU A 70 2.01 18.10 -12.54
N HIS A 71 1.08 17.29 -12.04
CA HIS A 71 1.42 15.98 -11.47
C HIS A 71 1.82 15.01 -12.57
N TRP A 72 3.07 14.57 -12.52
CA TRP A 72 3.57 13.47 -13.35
C TRP A 72 4.44 12.54 -12.51
N PHE A 73 4.57 11.28 -12.91
CA PHE A 73 5.37 10.32 -12.16
C PHE A 73 5.84 9.12 -12.97
N PHE A 74 6.87 8.45 -12.47
CA PHE A 74 7.23 7.10 -12.92
C PHE A 74 6.54 6.04 -12.07
N ASP A 75 6.04 4.99 -12.71
CA ASP A 75 5.71 3.73 -12.05
C ASP A 75 6.98 2.85 -12.01
N HIS A 76 7.12 2.04 -10.97
CA HIS A 76 8.16 1.01 -10.75
C HIS A 76 9.50 1.55 -10.24
N ALA A 77 10.37 2.02 -11.15
CA ALA A 77 11.68 2.60 -10.84
C ALA A 77 12.62 1.69 -10.04
N GLU A 78 12.65 0.38 -10.30
CA GLU A 78 13.47 -0.59 -9.56
C GLU A 78 14.94 -0.21 -9.54
N THR A 79 15.54 0.17 -10.66
CA THR A 79 16.99 0.43 -10.72
C THR A 79 17.38 1.90 -10.72
N ILE A 80 16.42 2.82 -10.49
CA ILE A 80 16.67 4.26 -10.53
C ILE A 80 17.85 4.69 -9.66
N THR A 81 18.71 5.55 -10.19
CA THR A 81 19.88 6.09 -9.49
C THR A 81 19.53 7.35 -8.69
N GLU A 82 20.36 7.68 -7.69
CA GLU A 82 20.23 8.93 -6.92
C GLU A 82 20.18 10.16 -7.83
N ARG A 83 21.04 10.21 -8.86
CA ARG A 83 21.02 11.26 -9.87
C ARG A 83 19.64 11.43 -10.51
N ASN A 84 18.97 10.34 -10.89
CA ASN A 84 17.66 10.44 -11.52
C ASN A 84 16.53 10.70 -10.51
N ILE A 85 16.66 10.28 -9.26
CA ILE A 85 15.76 10.72 -8.17
C ILE A 85 15.82 12.24 -8.00
N GLU A 86 17.02 12.83 -7.99
CA GLU A 86 17.21 14.28 -7.91
C GLU A 86 16.59 15.01 -9.11
N ARG A 87 16.72 14.46 -10.32
CA ARG A 87 16.09 15.02 -11.53
C ARG A 87 14.56 14.96 -11.46
N VAL A 88 13.98 13.86 -10.97
CA VAL A 88 12.53 13.75 -10.71
C VAL A 88 12.09 14.84 -9.73
N LYS A 89 12.83 15.03 -8.63
CA LYS A 89 12.55 16.09 -7.64
C LYS A 89 12.61 17.48 -8.28
N ALA A 90 13.67 17.77 -9.03
CA ALA A 90 13.89 19.07 -9.66
C ALA A 90 12.79 19.46 -10.65
N LEU A 91 12.20 18.47 -11.32
CA LEU A 91 11.08 18.63 -12.25
C LEU A 91 9.69 18.55 -11.59
N GLY A 92 9.63 18.38 -10.26
CA GLY A 92 8.37 18.30 -9.52
C GLY A 92 7.55 17.02 -9.75
N GLY A 93 8.20 15.93 -10.17
CA GLY A 93 7.56 14.63 -10.37
C GLY A 93 7.50 13.77 -9.10
N GLY A 94 6.81 12.64 -9.21
CA GLY A 94 6.74 11.61 -8.18
C GLY A 94 7.18 10.23 -8.67
N ILE A 95 7.21 9.26 -7.75
CA ILE A 95 7.51 7.86 -8.05
C ILE A 95 6.50 6.96 -7.34
N ALA A 96 5.76 6.16 -8.11
CA ALA A 96 4.86 5.13 -7.59
C ALA A 96 5.58 3.78 -7.63
N VAL A 97 5.82 3.18 -6.47
CA VAL A 97 6.55 1.91 -6.35
C VAL A 97 5.57 0.76 -6.15
N GLN A 98 5.64 -0.24 -7.02
CA GLN A 98 4.82 -1.45 -6.90
C GLN A 98 5.61 -2.60 -6.31
N HIS A 99 4.97 -3.37 -5.43
CA HIS A 99 5.62 -4.41 -4.63
C HIS A 99 5.96 -5.71 -5.40
N ARG A 100 6.23 -5.62 -6.71
CA ARG A 100 6.60 -6.78 -7.54
C ARG A 100 7.82 -7.51 -7.00
N MET A 101 8.74 -6.77 -6.37
CA MET A 101 9.97 -7.32 -5.81
C MET A 101 9.71 -8.26 -4.63
N ALA A 102 8.53 -8.15 -3.99
CA ALA A 102 8.06 -9.16 -3.06
C ALA A 102 7.90 -10.54 -3.71
N PHE A 103 7.64 -10.62 -5.01
CA PHE A 103 7.43 -11.88 -5.75
C PHE A 103 8.59 -12.26 -6.67
N GLN A 104 9.43 -11.29 -7.04
CA GLN A 104 10.47 -11.47 -8.07
C GLN A 104 11.88 -11.15 -7.58
N GLY A 105 12.08 -10.94 -6.28
CA GLY A 105 13.40 -10.68 -5.71
C GLY A 105 14.39 -11.81 -5.99
N GLU A 106 13.93 -13.07 -6.05
CA GLU A 106 14.74 -14.22 -6.43
C GLU A 106 15.27 -14.08 -7.87
N TYR A 107 14.40 -13.79 -8.83
CA TYR A 107 14.81 -13.59 -10.23
C TYR A 107 15.74 -12.39 -10.41
N PHE A 108 15.51 -11.32 -9.64
CA PHE A 108 16.40 -10.17 -9.64
C PHE A 108 17.80 -10.56 -9.13
N VAL A 109 17.89 -11.34 -8.05
CA VAL A 109 19.16 -11.84 -7.52
C VAL A 109 19.87 -12.75 -8.52
N ASP A 110 19.15 -13.66 -9.17
CA ASP A 110 19.74 -14.58 -10.14
C ASP A 110 20.39 -13.83 -11.31
N ARG A 111 19.82 -12.69 -11.71
CA ARG A 111 20.38 -11.85 -12.77
C ARG A 111 21.47 -10.88 -12.32
N TYR A 112 21.15 -10.05 -11.33
CA TYR A 112 21.96 -8.87 -10.98
C TYR A 112 22.82 -9.09 -9.74
N GLY A 113 22.61 -10.21 -9.04
CA GLY A 113 23.36 -10.59 -7.86
C GLY A 113 22.76 -10.09 -6.55
N LYS A 114 23.25 -10.69 -5.45
CA LYS A 114 22.79 -10.41 -4.07
C LYS A 114 23.12 -9.01 -3.56
N ASP A 115 24.11 -8.35 -4.15
CA ASP A 115 24.43 -6.98 -3.73
C ASP A 115 23.51 -5.97 -4.40
N ALA A 116 23.14 -6.19 -5.67
CA ALA A 116 22.20 -5.33 -6.37
C ALA A 116 20.81 -5.32 -5.72
N VAL A 117 20.29 -6.48 -5.29
CA VAL A 117 18.94 -6.59 -4.71
C VAL A 117 18.76 -5.73 -3.45
N LYS A 118 19.85 -5.48 -2.70
CA LYS A 118 19.82 -4.67 -1.48
C LYS A 118 19.45 -3.22 -1.73
N HIS A 119 19.59 -2.75 -2.97
CA HIS A 119 19.45 -1.35 -3.34
C HIS A 119 18.24 -1.07 -4.23
N THR A 120 17.33 -2.04 -4.42
CA THR A 120 16.22 -1.93 -5.38
C THR A 120 14.84 -2.34 -4.83
N PRO A 121 13.78 -1.57 -5.09
CA PRO A 121 13.79 -0.15 -5.45
C PRO A 121 14.34 0.67 -4.27
N PRO A 122 15.06 1.78 -4.50
CA PRO A 122 15.69 2.56 -3.43
C PRO A 122 14.70 3.48 -2.69
N VAL A 123 13.62 2.93 -2.13
CA VAL A 123 12.52 3.70 -1.52
C VAL A 123 13.01 4.64 -0.42
N ALA A 124 13.88 4.17 0.48
CA ALA A 124 14.44 5.01 1.54
C ALA A 124 15.19 6.25 0.98
N LYS A 125 15.89 6.10 -0.14
CA LYS A 125 16.58 7.23 -0.81
C LYS A 125 15.60 8.18 -1.48
N MET A 126 14.53 7.67 -2.09
CA MET A 126 13.47 8.50 -2.67
C MET A 126 12.82 9.39 -1.60
N LEU A 127 12.57 8.84 -0.41
CA LEU A 127 12.05 9.59 0.74
C LEU A 127 13.06 10.61 1.26
N ALA A 128 14.34 10.24 1.37
CA ALA A 128 15.40 11.16 1.80
C ALA A 128 15.59 12.34 0.84
N ALA A 129 15.33 12.15 -0.45
CA ALA A 129 15.32 13.21 -1.47
C ALA A 129 14.02 14.03 -1.50
N GLU A 130 13.07 13.72 -0.60
CA GLU A 130 11.76 14.37 -0.51
C GLU A 130 10.94 14.31 -1.81
N VAL A 131 11.15 13.28 -2.64
CA VAL A 131 10.31 13.02 -3.80
C VAL A 131 8.96 12.49 -3.31
N PRO A 132 7.82 12.92 -3.89
CA PRO A 132 6.54 12.27 -3.65
C PRO A 132 6.63 10.78 -3.99
N VAL A 133 6.46 9.93 -2.99
CA VAL A 133 6.44 8.47 -3.15
C VAL A 133 5.07 7.94 -2.77
N GLY A 134 4.55 7.05 -3.61
CA GLY A 134 3.31 6.32 -3.38
C GLY A 134 3.54 4.85 -3.64
N LEU A 135 2.65 4.02 -3.11
CA LEU A 135 2.74 2.58 -3.30
C LEU A 135 1.57 2.06 -4.14
N GLY A 136 1.83 0.95 -4.83
CA GLY A 136 0.83 0.29 -5.66
C GLY A 136 1.04 -1.21 -5.78
N THR A 137 0.08 -1.85 -6.44
CA THR A 137 0.12 -3.29 -6.67
C THR A 137 0.55 -3.66 -8.08
N ASP A 138 0.15 -2.88 -9.10
CA ASP A 138 0.16 -3.34 -10.51
C ASP A 138 -0.40 -4.78 -10.64
N ALA A 139 -1.49 -5.01 -9.90
CA ALA A 139 -2.06 -6.34 -9.71
C ALA A 139 -2.55 -6.98 -11.00
N THR A 140 -2.67 -8.31 -10.97
CA THR A 140 -3.01 -9.22 -12.09
C THR A 140 -1.90 -9.46 -13.11
N ARG A 141 -0.95 -8.52 -13.26
CA ARG A 141 0.20 -8.69 -14.17
C ARG A 141 1.47 -9.11 -13.44
N VAL A 142 1.84 -8.42 -12.37
CA VAL A 142 3.19 -8.56 -11.77
C VAL A 142 3.20 -8.84 -10.27
N ALA A 143 2.11 -8.53 -9.58
CA ALA A 143 1.96 -8.81 -8.16
C ALA A 143 0.50 -9.13 -7.78
N SER A 144 0.29 -9.37 -6.48
CA SER A 144 -1.04 -9.56 -5.88
C SER A 144 -1.79 -8.23 -5.72
N TYR A 145 -3.12 -8.27 -5.75
CA TYR A 145 -3.95 -7.12 -5.34
C TYR A 145 -3.98 -6.92 -3.82
N ASN A 146 -3.39 -7.84 -3.04
CA ASN A 146 -3.33 -7.74 -1.59
C ASN A 146 -2.35 -6.62 -1.15
N PRO A 147 -2.80 -5.53 -0.52
CA PRO A 147 -1.90 -4.46 -0.06
C PRO A 147 -0.97 -4.93 1.06
N TRP A 148 -1.36 -5.92 1.85
CA TRP A 148 -0.59 -6.40 2.98
C TRP A 148 0.69 -7.13 2.59
N THR A 149 0.75 -7.71 1.38
CA THR A 149 2.01 -8.29 0.86
C THR A 149 3.03 -7.20 0.54
N ALA A 150 2.59 -6.00 0.16
CA ALA A 150 3.47 -4.87 -0.06
C ALA A 150 4.01 -4.29 1.24
N LEU A 151 3.12 -4.08 2.23
CA LEU A 151 3.52 -3.59 3.55
C LEU A 151 4.45 -4.59 4.25
N TYR A 152 4.20 -5.90 4.11
CA TYR A 152 5.12 -6.93 4.57
C TYR A 152 6.50 -6.79 3.93
N TRP A 153 6.58 -6.65 2.60
CA TRP A 153 7.83 -6.56 1.87
C TRP A 153 8.66 -5.34 2.29
N LEU A 154 8.04 -4.16 2.42
CA LEU A 154 8.74 -2.94 2.84
C LEU A 154 9.24 -3.00 4.28
N VAL A 155 8.45 -3.58 5.19
CA VAL A 155 8.79 -3.65 6.62
C VAL A 155 9.80 -4.75 6.92
N SER A 156 9.64 -5.92 6.32
CA SER A 156 10.53 -7.06 6.55
C SER A 156 11.77 -7.03 5.68
N GLY A 157 11.72 -6.37 4.53
CA GLY A 157 12.75 -6.43 3.50
C GLY A 157 12.88 -7.82 2.86
N ARG A 158 11.81 -8.61 2.84
CA ARG A 158 11.80 -9.99 2.36
C ARG A 158 10.79 -10.22 1.23
N THR A 159 11.12 -11.15 0.36
CA THR A 159 10.16 -11.70 -0.61
C THR A 159 9.09 -12.53 0.10
N VAL A 160 7.96 -12.78 -0.56
CA VAL A 160 6.91 -13.67 -0.06
C VAL A 160 7.42 -15.11 0.14
N GLY A 161 8.46 -15.51 -0.61
CA GLY A 161 9.19 -16.77 -0.49
C GLY A 161 10.22 -16.80 0.65
N GLY A 162 10.47 -15.67 1.30
CA GLY A 162 11.35 -15.56 2.47
C GLY A 162 12.80 -15.21 2.16
N LEU A 163 13.15 -14.91 0.91
CA LEU A 163 14.46 -14.35 0.57
C LEU A 163 14.62 -12.99 1.24
N ALA A 164 15.67 -12.84 2.06
CA ALA A 164 16.03 -11.54 2.62
C ALA A 164 16.72 -10.69 1.55
N MET A 165 16.08 -9.58 1.16
CA MET A 165 16.57 -8.68 0.13
C MET A 165 17.36 -7.52 0.73
N TYR A 166 16.81 -6.89 1.76
CA TYR A 166 17.35 -5.64 2.32
C TYR A 166 18.16 -5.88 3.59
N ASP A 167 19.12 -5.00 3.82
CA ASP A 167 19.67 -4.77 5.14
C ASP A 167 18.70 -3.91 5.97
N ASP A 168 19.02 -3.67 7.24
CA ASP A 168 18.17 -2.88 8.12
C ASP A 168 17.97 -1.43 7.64
N ASN A 169 18.86 -0.91 6.81
CA ASN A 169 18.83 0.48 6.32
C ASN A 169 17.78 0.72 5.22
N ASN A 170 17.45 -0.30 4.43
CA ASN A 170 16.46 -0.18 3.34
C ASN A 170 15.07 -0.73 3.69
N ARG A 171 14.88 -1.12 4.95
CA ARG A 171 13.57 -1.47 5.52
C ARG A 171 12.86 -0.21 6.01
N LEU A 172 11.54 -0.17 5.87
CA LEU A 172 10.75 0.98 6.32
C LEU A 172 10.07 0.70 7.67
N PRO A 173 10.01 1.71 8.55
CA PRO A 173 9.07 1.69 9.68
C PRO A 173 7.63 1.47 9.21
N ARG A 174 6.82 0.82 10.06
CA ARG A 174 5.43 0.45 9.75
C ARG A 174 4.53 1.65 9.46
N ASP A 175 4.66 2.69 10.27
CA ASP A 175 3.97 3.97 10.10
C ASP A 175 4.31 4.63 8.76
N VAL A 176 5.60 4.67 8.40
CA VAL A 176 6.06 5.19 7.10
C VAL A 176 5.49 4.36 5.95
N ALA A 177 5.59 3.02 6.02
CA ALA A 177 5.06 2.15 4.97
C ALA A 177 3.54 2.30 4.78
N LEU A 178 2.80 2.41 5.88
CA LEU A 178 1.35 2.64 5.85
C LEU A 178 1.00 4.03 5.29
N GLU A 179 1.75 5.06 5.67
CA GLU A 179 1.59 6.42 5.17
C GLU A 179 1.77 6.47 3.65
N LEU A 180 2.80 5.82 3.11
CA LEU A 180 3.01 5.76 1.65
C LEU A 180 1.86 5.06 0.92
N TRP A 181 1.27 4.02 1.51
CA TRP A 181 0.12 3.30 0.93
C TRP A 181 -1.19 4.09 0.99
N THR A 182 -1.27 5.10 1.86
CA THR A 182 -2.49 5.88 2.13
C THR A 182 -2.32 7.33 1.70
N ALA A 183 -1.82 8.20 2.59
CA ALA A 183 -1.63 9.62 2.33
C ALA A 183 -0.61 9.90 1.21
N GLY A 184 0.47 9.13 1.12
CA GLY A 184 1.46 9.25 0.04
C GLY A 184 0.85 8.98 -1.33
N SER A 185 0.12 7.87 -1.47
CA SER A 185 -0.60 7.52 -2.70
C SER A 185 -1.70 8.53 -3.10
N ALA A 186 -2.25 9.32 -2.17
CA ALA A 186 -3.20 10.39 -2.50
C ALA A 186 -2.56 11.49 -3.37
N TRP A 187 -1.22 11.63 -3.36
CA TRP A 187 -0.51 12.58 -4.20
C TRP A 187 -0.72 12.32 -5.69
N PHE A 188 -0.68 11.05 -6.07
CA PHE A 188 -0.75 10.57 -7.46
C PHE A 188 -2.15 10.69 -8.07
N SER A 189 -3.17 10.91 -7.24
CA SER A 189 -4.55 11.19 -7.66
C SER A 189 -4.91 12.67 -7.55
N SER A 190 -4.00 13.53 -7.09
CA SER A 190 -4.28 14.95 -6.78
C SER A 190 -5.36 15.12 -5.70
N GLU A 191 -5.39 14.22 -4.72
CA GLU A 191 -6.39 14.15 -3.65
C GLU A 191 -5.77 14.31 -2.25
N GLN A 192 -4.58 14.91 -2.18
CA GLN A 192 -3.97 15.29 -0.91
C GLN A 192 -4.92 16.20 -0.12
N GLY A 193 -5.06 15.95 1.18
CA GLY A 193 -6.00 16.67 2.04
C GLY A 193 -7.48 16.33 1.82
N LYS A 194 -7.81 15.43 0.87
CA LYS A 194 -9.16 14.89 0.71
C LYS A 194 -9.28 13.46 1.23
N LYS A 195 -8.22 12.66 1.13
CA LYS A 195 -8.19 11.26 1.57
C LYS A 195 -6.80 10.81 2.00
N GLY A 196 -6.74 9.62 2.59
CA GLY A 196 -5.50 8.96 2.99
C GLY A 196 -5.13 9.16 4.47
N ARG A 197 -5.88 9.99 5.21
CA ARG A 197 -5.76 10.08 6.67
C ARG A 197 -7.13 10.03 7.34
N ILE A 198 -7.13 9.55 8.58
CA ILE A 198 -8.29 9.70 9.48
C ILE A 198 -8.19 11.09 10.10
N GLU A 199 -8.72 12.08 9.40
CA GLU A 199 -8.64 13.48 9.77
C GLU A 199 -9.96 14.18 9.46
N LYS A 200 -10.26 15.26 10.20
CA LYS A 200 -11.44 16.07 9.94
C LYS A 200 -11.42 16.58 8.49
N ASP A 201 -12.59 16.63 7.87
CA ASP A 201 -12.82 17.14 6.51
C ASP A 201 -12.23 16.28 5.37
N GLN A 202 -11.67 15.11 5.67
CA GLN A 202 -11.33 14.06 4.69
C GLN A 202 -12.46 13.02 4.54
N LEU A 203 -12.44 12.28 3.43
CA LEU A 203 -13.36 11.17 3.18
C LEU A 203 -13.26 10.13 4.30
N ALA A 204 -14.42 9.63 4.73
CA ALA A 204 -14.53 8.55 5.71
C ALA A 204 -14.25 7.18 5.06
N ASP A 205 -13.05 7.02 4.50
CA ASP A 205 -12.53 5.80 3.90
C ASP A 205 -11.70 5.04 4.94
N LEU A 206 -12.24 3.94 5.46
CA LEU A 206 -11.70 3.23 6.62
C LEU A 206 -11.72 1.72 6.41
N VAL A 207 -10.80 1.03 7.07
CA VAL A 207 -10.81 -0.42 7.21
C VAL A 207 -10.70 -0.81 8.67
N VAL A 208 -11.48 -1.82 9.07
CA VAL A 208 -11.28 -2.54 10.33
C VAL A 208 -10.52 -3.81 10.00
N LEU A 209 -9.42 -4.05 10.70
CA LEU A 209 -8.48 -5.12 10.40
C LEU A 209 -8.71 -6.34 11.27
N SER A 210 -8.38 -7.52 10.74
CA SER A 210 -8.42 -8.79 11.49
C SER A 210 -7.36 -8.88 12.58
N LYS A 211 -6.29 -8.07 12.50
CA LYS A 211 -5.19 -8.00 13.46
C LYS A 211 -4.65 -6.57 13.53
N ASP A 212 -3.98 -6.24 14.63
CA ASP A 212 -3.28 -4.97 14.78
C ASP A 212 -1.98 -4.95 13.96
N TYR A 213 -1.96 -4.15 12.90
CA TYR A 213 -0.81 -3.98 12.02
C TYR A 213 0.44 -3.49 12.74
N PHE A 214 0.34 -2.77 13.86
CA PHE A 214 1.53 -2.23 14.53
C PHE A 214 2.20 -3.22 15.49
N SER A 215 1.50 -4.26 15.95
CA SER A 215 2.02 -5.18 16.97
C SER A 215 2.24 -6.62 16.50
N VAL A 216 1.59 -7.07 15.43
CA VAL A 216 1.79 -8.44 14.93
C VAL A 216 3.25 -8.69 14.51
N PRO A 217 3.78 -9.93 14.61
CA PRO A 217 5.06 -10.28 13.99
C PRO A 217 5.07 -9.95 12.50
N GLU A 218 6.23 -9.59 11.93
CA GLU A 218 6.33 -9.17 10.52
C GLU A 218 5.71 -10.17 9.55
N GLU A 219 5.98 -11.46 9.76
CA GLU A 219 5.44 -12.55 8.92
C GLU A 219 3.91 -12.61 8.91
N GLU A 220 3.26 -12.14 9.97
CA GLU A 220 1.81 -12.09 10.09
C GLU A 220 1.19 -10.87 9.40
N ILE A 221 1.98 -9.86 8.98
CA ILE A 221 1.50 -8.68 8.25
C ILE A 221 0.76 -9.11 6.98
N LYS A 222 1.36 -9.99 6.16
CA LYS A 222 0.77 -10.45 4.89
C LYS A 222 -0.52 -11.28 5.03
N ARG A 223 -0.90 -11.62 6.27
CA ARG A 223 -2.12 -12.36 6.64
C ARG A 223 -3.21 -11.46 7.23
N ILE A 224 -2.96 -10.16 7.33
CA ILE A 224 -3.99 -9.20 7.73
C ILE A 224 -5.06 -9.16 6.64
N GLU A 225 -6.32 -9.07 7.07
CA GLU A 225 -7.48 -8.94 6.20
C GLU A 225 -8.33 -7.77 6.71
N SER A 226 -9.05 -7.12 5.79
CA SER A 226 -10.15 -6.22 6.18
C SER A 226 -11.35 -7.07 6.58
N VAL A 227 -11.89 -6.84 7.78
CA VAL A 227 -13.14 -7.45 8.28
C VAL A 227 -14.34 -6.52 8.13
N MET A 228 -14.10 -5.23 7.88
CA MET A 228 -15.10 -4.25 7.46
C MET A 228 -14.40 -3.15 6.65
N THR A 229 -14.96 -2.78 5.51
CA THR A 229 -14.48 -1.67 4.67
C THR A 229 -15.58 -0.63 4.56
N ILE A 230 -15.22 0.62 4.82
CA ILE A 230 -16.09 1.79 4.75
C ILE A 230 -15.52 2.69 3.67
N VAL A 231 -16.37 3.15 2.75
CA VAL A 231 -16.01 4.11 1.69
C VAL A 231 -17.01 5.25 1.75
N ASP A 232 -16.52 6.47 1.88
CA ASP A 232 -17.33 7.68 2.03
C ASP A 232 -18.41 7.52 3.12
N GLY A 233 -18.01 6.94 4.26
CA GLY A 233 -18.90 6.70 5.41
C GLY A 233 -19.91 5.55 5.25
N LYS A 234 -19.90 4.83 4.13
CA LYS A 234 -20.80 3.70 3.87
C LYS A 234 -20.07 2.38 3.98
N VAL A 235 -20.62 1.42 4.72
CA VAL A 235 -20.10 0.05 4.77
C VAL A 235 -20.32 -0.60 3.41
N VAL A 236 -19.23 -0.89 2.70
CA VAL A 236 -19.23 -1.55 1.37
C VAL A 236 -18.81 -3.01 1.43
N TYR A 237 -18.23 -3.42 2.55
CA TYR A 237 -17.86 -4.81 2.81
C TYR A 237 -17.85 -5.05 4.31
N ALA A 238 -18.34 -6.21 4.74
CA ALA A 238 -18.22 -6.66 6.11
C ALA A 238 -18.22 -8.20 6.18
N ALA A 239 -17.52 -8.74 7.18
CA ALA A 239 -17.40 -10.18 7.39
C ALA A 239 -17.32 -10.54 8.88
N GLY A 240 -17.46 -11.82 9.20
CA GLY A 240 -17.44 -12.31 10.58
C GLY A 240 -18.54 -11.67 11.42
N HIS A 241 -18.18 -11.05 12.53
CA HIS A 241 -19.13 -10.33 13.40
C HIS A 241 -19.82 -9.15 12.73
N PHE A 242 -19.18 -8.53 11.74
CA PHE A 242 -19.75 -7.38 11.04
C PHE A 242 -20.68 -7.78 9.89
N THR A 243 -20.86 -9.08 9.62
CA THR A 243 -21.74 -9.59 8.53
C THR A 243 -23.13 -8.94 8.51
N PRO A 244 -23.81 -8.67 9.65
CA PRO A 244 -25.10 -7.97 9.63
C PRO A 244 -25.08 -6.56 9.02
N LEU A 245 -23.90 -5.94 8.91
CA LEU A 245 -23.69 -4.62 8.30
C LEU A 245 -23.29 -4.71 6.81
N ALA A 246 -23.07 -5.93 6.28
CA ALA A 246 -22.63 -6.10 4.91
C ALA A 246 -23.73 -5.66 3.92
N PRO A 247 -23.37 -4.99 2.82
CA PRO A 247 -24.32 -4.78 1.74
C PRO A 247 -24.71 -6.13 1.10
N PRO A 248 -25.79 -6.15 0.29
CA PRO A 248 -26.15 -7.34 -0.49
C PRO A 248 -24.97 -7.86 -1.32
N ALA A 249 -24.84 -9.18 -1.40
CA ALA A 249 -23.80 -9.81 -2.19
C ALA A 249 -23.93 -9.41 -3.68
N ILE A 250 -22.80 -9.07 -4.30
CA ILE A 250 -22.75 -8.78 -5.73
C ILE A 250 -22.94 -10.11 -6.49
N PRO A 251 -23.88 -10.20 -7.44
CA PRO A 251 -24.05 -11.40 -8.23
C PRO A 251 -22.79 -11.66 -9.05
N VAL A 252 -22.26 -12.88 -8.97
CA VAL A 252 -21.16 -13.31 -9.82
C VAL A 252 -21.71 -13.58 -11.22
N VAL A 253 -21.13 -12.92 -12.22
CA VAL A 253 -21.49 -13.09 -13.63
C VAL A 253 -20.25 -13.54 -14.40
N PRO A 254 -20.33 -14.62 -15.21
CA PRO A 254 -21.49 -15.47 -15.41
C PRO A 254 -21.78 -16.41 -14.22
N ASP A 255 -23.02 -16.87 -14.10
CA ASP A 255 -23.51 -17.74 -13.02
C ASP A 255 -22.86 -19.14 -13.01
N TRP A 256 -22.33 -19.58 -14.15
CA TRP A 256 -21.53 -20.80 -14.26
C TRP A 256 -20.08 -20.62 -13.78
N SER A 257 -19.65 -19.40 -13.44
CA SER A 257 -18.27 -19.14 -12.98
C SER A 257 -17.91 -20.03 -11.79
N PRO A 258 -16.71 -20.65 -11.79
CA PRO A 258 -16.24 -21.43 -10.65
C PRO A 258 -16.26 -20.65 -9.33
N VAL A 259 -16.14 -19.31 -9.40
CA VAL A 259 -16.18 -18.41 -8.24
C VAL A 259 -17.51 -18.47 -7.48
N VAL A 260 -18.60 -18.92 -8.14
CA VAL A 260 -19.90 -19.15 -7.49
C VAL A 260 -19.82 -20.30 -6.48
N LYS A 261 -19.02 -21.33 -6.77
CA LYS A 261 -18.90 -22.53 -5.93
C LYS A 261 -17.69 -22.49 -5.01
N VAL A 262 -16.60 -21.90 -5.49
CA VAL A 262 -15.32 -21.86 -4.79
C VAL A 262 -14.94 -20.39 -4.61
N PRO A 263 -14.75 -19.89 -3.37
CA PRO A 263 -14.31 -18.52 -3.17
C PRO A 263 -12.98 -18.29 -3.93
N GLY A 264 -12.94 -17.25 -4.76
CA GLY A 264 -11.83 -16.95 -5.68
C GLY A 264 -10.55 -16.43 -5.01
N HIS A 265 -10.45 -16.53 -3.68
CA HIS A 265 -9.33 -16.06 -2.88
C HIS A 265 -9.10 -16.95 -1.67
N TYR A 266 -7.84 -17.14 -1.31
CA TYR A 266 -7.44 -17.85 -0.10
C TYR A 266 -7.65 -16.96 1.14
N ARG A 267 -8.14 -17.54 2.24
CA ARG A 267 -8.16 -16.91 3.57
C ARG A 267 -7.47 -17.85 4.55
N SER A 268 -6.48 -17.33 5.30
CA SER A 268 -5.74 -18.14 6.27
C SER A 268 -6.61 -18.58 7.45
N ALA A 269 -7.62 -17.77 7.78
CA ALA A 269 -8.71 -18.14 8.66
C ALA A 269 -9.99 -17.57 8.04
N PRO A 270 -10.93 -18.39 7.54
CA PRO A 270 -12.27 -17.89 7.25
C PRO A 270 -12.74 -17.13 8.49
N PRO A 271 -13.39 -15.96 8.35
CA PRO A 271 -14.05 -15.33 9.47
C PRO A 271 -15.16 -16.27 9.91
N VAL A 272 -14.81 -17.21 10.78
CA VAL A 272 -15.76 -17.98 11.54
C VAL A 272 -16.55 -16.90 12.29
N ALA A 273 -17.85 -17.12 12.48
CA ALA A 273 -18.53 -16.56 13.63
C ALA A 273 -17.89 -17.17 14.90
N ALA A 274 -16.59 -17.01 15.09
CA ALA A 274 -15.95 -17.18 16.37
C ALA A 274 -16.71 -16.26 17.31
N LYS A 275 -16.97 -16.63 18.54
CA LYS A 275 -17.63 -15.73 19.49
C LYS A 275 -16.60 -14.70 19.99
N ILE A 276 -15.91 -13.98 19.10
CA ILE A 276 -14.93 -12.96 19.45
C ILE A 276 -15.69 -11.65 19.63
N GLY A 277 -16.08 -11.41 20.87
CA GLY A 277 -16.85 -10.24 21.25
C GLY A 277 -18.33 -10.53 21.13
N ALA A 278 -18.95 -10.88 22.26
CA ALA A 278 -20.29 -10.36 22.51
C ALA A 278 -20.29 -8.88 22.10
N MET A 279 -21.36 -8.40 21.47
CA MET A 279 -21.57 -6.96 21.33
C MET A 279 -21.26 -6.32 22.68
N VAL A 280 -20.09 -5.70 22.81
CA VAL A 280 -19.96 -4.59 23.74
C VAL A 280 -20.81 -3.55 23.04
N GLN A 281 -22.13 -3.59 23.30
CA GLN A 281 -22.92 -2.38 23.20
C GLN A 281 -22.12 -1.38 24.02
N MET A 282 -21.39 -0.51 23.33
CA MET A 282 -20.77 0.62 23.98
C MET A 282 -21.94 1.39 24.56
N HIS A 283 -22.17 1.20 25.87
CA HIS A 283 -23.27 1.85 26.57
C HIS A 283 -22.95 3.34 26.47
N GLN A 284 -23.67 4.07 25.63
CA GLN A 284 -23.60 5.52 25.60
C GLN A 284 -24.23 6.02 26.91
N CYS A 285 -23.44 6.08 27.98
CA CYS A 285 -23.89 6.68 29.22
C CYS A 285 -23.83 8.20 29.08
N CYS A 286 -24.97 8.81 28.69
CA CYS A 286 -25.23 10.21 28.97
C CYS A 286 -25.82 10.33 30.39
N GLY A 287 -24.95 10.45 31.39
CA GLY A 287 -25.34 10.80 32.76
C GLY A 287 -25.11 9.72 33.83
N SER A 288 -25.13 10.16 35.09
CA SER A 288 -24.82 9.35 36.28
C SER A 288 -25.94 8.33 36.57
N CYS A 289 -25.66 7.03 36.41
CA CYS A 289 -26.55 5.98 36.91
C CYS A 289 -26.16 5.64 38.36
N GLY A 290 -27.09 5.77 39.29
CA GLY A 290 -26.87 5.61 40.73
C GLY A 290 -26.89 4.16 41.22
N VAL A 291 -26.28 3.22 40.49
CA VAL A 291 -26.46 1.78 40.78
C VAL A 291 -25.23 1.12 41.41
N HIS A 292 -24.01 1.67 41.30
CA HIS A 292 -22.85 1.11 42.00
C HIS A 292 -21.84 2.18 42.44
N GLY A 293 -21.57 2.27 43.74
CA GLY A 293 -20.39 2.97 44.25
C GLY A 293 -19.19 2.01 44.26
N HIS A 294 -18.14 2.30 43.48
CA HIS A 294 -16.91 1.49 43.49
C HIS A 294 -15.65 2.34 43.66
N GLN A 295 -14.81 1.92 44.61
CA GLN A 295 -13.46 2.43 44.83
C GLN A 295 -12.51 1.94 43.72
N HIS A 296 -11.99 2.87 42.92
CA HIS A 296 -11.12 2.58 41.76
C HIS A 296 -9.68 2.18 42.12
N ASP A 297 -9.27 2.32 43.38
CA ASP A 297 -7.87 2.15 43.78
C ASP A 297 -7.39 0.69 43.85
N ILE A 298 -8.30 -0.27 44.01
CA ILE A 298 -7.96 -1.70 44.08
C ILE A 298 -7.68 -2.26 42.68
N ALA A 299 -8.48 -1.88 41.69
CA ALA A 299 -8.34 -2.34 40.31
C ALA A 299 -7.04 -1.82 39.65
N ARG A 300 -6.65 -0.57 39.92
CA ARG A 300 -5.44 0.06 39.34
C ARG A 300 -4.13 -0.58 39.82
N LYS A 301 -4.15 -1.32 40.93
CA LYS A 301 -2.97 -1.94 41.54
C LYS A 301 -2.91 -3.47 41.34
N SER A 302 -3.88 -4.07 40.65
CA SER A 302 -3.87 -5.52 40.43
C SER A 302 -3.02 -5.89 39.22
N ALA A 303 -2.05 -6.78 39.39
CA ALA A 303 -1.20 -7.30 38.33
C ALA A 303 -1.86 -8.54 37.69
N ILE A 304 -2.92 -8.35 36.92
CA ILE A 304 -3.60 -9.43 36.19
C ILE A 304 -3.18 -9.36 34.71
N PRO A 305 -2.74 -10.48 34.10
CA PRO A 305 -2.36 -10.51 32.69
C PRO A 305 -3.61 -10.38 31.81
N VAL A 306 -3.82 -9.19 31.24
CA VAL A 306 -4.96 -8.84 30.38
C VAL A 306 -4.76 -9.21 28.89
N SER A 307 -3.67 -9.90 28.55
CA SER A 307 -3.31 -10.26 27.18
C SER A 307 -3.72 -11.68 26.76
N ASP A 308 -4.36 -12.45 27.65
CA ASP A 308 -4.81 -13.82 27.37
C ASP A 308 -6.33 -13.94 27.56
N ASP A 309 -7.06 -13.95 26.44
CA ASP A 309 -8.52 -14.05 26.38
C ASP A 309 -9.05 -15.42 26.86
N ARG A 310 -8.18 -16.41 27.08
CA ARG A 310 -8.53 -17.73 27.63
C ARG A 310 -8.35 -17.81 29.14
N ALA A 311 -7.75 -16.81 29.77
CA ALA A 311 -7.63 -16.75 31.22
C ALA A 311 -9.02 -16.58 31.87
N PHE A 312 -9.13 -16.99 33.14
CA PHE A 312 -10.38 -17.10 33.92
C PHE A 312 -11.36 -15.92 33.80
N TRP A 313 -10.88 -14.70 33.54
CA TRP A 313 -11.70 -13.49 33.38
C TRP A 313 -12.24 -13.26 31.96
N GLY A 314 -11.63 -13.83 30.91
CA GLY A 314 -12.16 -13.81 29.55
C GLY A 314 -13.36 -14.76 29.35
N ALA A 315 -13.44 -15.83 30.16
CA ALA A 315 -14.48 -16.85 30.04
C ALA A 315 -15.88 -16.41 30.54
N LEU A 316 -15.97 -15.37 31.37
CA LEU A 316 -17.22 -14.92 32.01
C LEU A 316 -17.74 -13.56 31.52
N GLY A 317 -17.13 -12.96 30.49
CA GLY A 317 -17.74 -11.86 29.74
C GLY A 317 -17.91 -10.52 30.48
N CYS A 318 -17.15 -10.27 31.55
CA CYS A 318 -17.18 -9.00 32.28
C CYS A 318 -15.87 -8.21 32.12
N SER A 319 -15.65 -7.62 30.94
CA SER A 319 -14.57 -6.64 30.70
C SER A 319 -15.10 -5.20 30.82
N CYS A 320 -15.42 -4.75 32.04
CA CYS A 320 -15.91 -3.38 32.29
C CYS A 320 -14.85 -2.42 32.87
N PHE A 321 -13.56 -2.75 32.82
CA PHE A 321 -12.51 -1.86 33.32
C PHE A 321 -11.29 -1.88 32.39
N ALA A 322 -11.28 -0.98 31.40
CA ALA A 322 -10.08 -0.55 30.69
C ALA A 322 -10.35 0.76 29.93
N PHE A 323 -10.05 1.90 30.57
CA PHE A 323 -9.43 3.07 29.96
C PHE A 323 -8.47 3.66 31.00
#